data_AF-A0A4C1XBI4-F1
#
_entry.id   AF-A0A4C1XBI4-F1
#
_cell.length_a   1.000
_cell.length_b   1.000
_cell.length_c   1.000
_cell.angle_alpha   90.00
_cell.angle_beta   90.00
_cell.angle_gamma   90.00
#
_symmetry.space_group_name_H-M   'P 1'
#
loop_
_entity.id
_entity.type
_entity.pdbx_description
1 polymer ?
#
loop_
_entity_poly.entity_id
_entity_poly.type
_entity_poly.pdbx_seq_one_letter_code
_entity_poly.pdbx_strand_id
1 'polypeptide(L)'
;MKRSRQRHGAAAAGGRLEKVESRGLPGRACLLRAVCESARAHLHHNGLVGDLLHIVFTPSSSEAEDLDDEFYEAEYSGLIQVCHHYVDACPDNPLAYFSVLL
;
A
#
# COMPACT_ATOMS: atom_id res chain seq x y z
N MET A 1 28.46 -5.90 -26.96
CA MET A 1 27.35 -5.48 -27.83
C MET A 1 26.21 -6.50 -27.73
N LYS A 2 24.95 -6.01 -27.69
CA LYS A 2 23.65 -6.70 -27.86
C LYS A 2 22.96 -7.39 -26.65
N ARG A 3 22.13 -6.57 -26.00
CA ARG A 3 20.77 -6.75 -25.45
C ARG A 3 20.04 -8.12 -25.54
N SER A 4 19.24 -8.34 -24.48
CA SER A 4 17.85 -8.86 -24.45
C SER A 4 17.64 -10.36 -24.19
N ARG A 5 16.94 -10.72 -23.10
CA ARG A 5 15.52 -11.11 -23.12
C ARG A 5 15.03 -11.62 -21.75
N GLN A 6 13.95 -10.98 -21.29
CA GLN A 6 12.98 -11.41 -20.28
C GLN A 6 12.61 -12.90 -20.38
N ARG A 7 12.41 -13.57 -19.24
CA ARG A 7 11.46 -14.67 -19.13
C ARG A 7 10.61 -14.50 -17.88
N HIS A 8 9.33 -14.23 -18.16
CA HIS A 8 8.22 -14.28 -17.23
C HIS A 8 8.11 -15.67 -16.62
N GLY A 9 8.08 -15.73 -15.29
CA GLY A 9 7.64 -16.91 -14.54
C GLY A 9 6.44 -16.50 -13.69
N ALA A 10 5.25 -16.89 -14.12
CA ALA A 10 4.02 -16.74 -13.35
C ALA A 10 4.16 -17.54 -12.05
N ALA A 11 4.10 -16.88 -10.89
CA ALA A 11 4.01 -17.53 -9.59
C ALA A 11 2.56 -17.53 -9.11
N ALA A 12 2.12 -18.71 -8.70
CA ALA A 12 0.77 -19.16 -8.49
C ALA A 12 -0.10 -18.31 -7.54
N ALA A 13 -1.41 -18.30 -7.86
CA ALA A 13 -2.48 -17.94 -6.94
C ALA A 13 -2.63 -19.02 -5.84
N GLY A 14 -2.72 -18.58 -4.57
CA GLY A 14 -3.03 -19.47 -3.45
C GLY A 14 -3.07 -18.78 -2.08
N GLY A 15 -4.30 -18.56 -1.58
CA GLY A 15 -4.73 -18.85 -0.20
C GLY A 15 -4.26 -17.97 0.98
N ARG A 16 -5.27 -17.39 1.66
CA ARG A 16 -5.36 -17.03 3.10
C ARG A 16 -4.49 -15.84 3.56
N LEU A 17 -5.12 -14.91 4.31
CA LEU A 17 -4.46 -13.88 5.13
C LEU A 17 -3.51 -14.58 6.13
N GLU A 18 -2.33 -14.91 5.68
CA GLU A 18 -1.26 -15.39 6.53
C GLU A 18 -0.40 -14.18 6.86
N LYS A 19 -0.48 -13.79 8.14
CA LYS A 19 0.49 -12.98 8.89
C LYS A 19 1.46 -12.22 8.00
N VAL A 20 1.23 -10.91 7.91
CA VAL A 20 2.15 -9.92 7.32
C VAL A 20 3.62 -10.15 7.74
N GLU A 21 3.84 -10.72 8.92
CA GLU A 21 5.16 -11.07 9.47
C GLU A 21 5.89 -12.26 8.79
N SER A 22 5.20 -13.25 8.21
CA SER A 22 5.84 -14.52 7.83
C SER A 22 6.40 -14.59 6.41
N ARG A 23 6.38 -13.48 5.65
CA ARG A 23 6.86 -13.44 4.24
C ARG A 23 8.05 -12.51 4.00
N GLY A 24 8.69 -11.98 5.05
CA GLY A 24 9.88 -11.12 4.89
C GLY A 24 9.60 -9.79 4.19
N LEU A 25 8.34 -9.37 4.13
CA LEU A 25 7.98 -7.98 3.82
C LEU A 25 8.23 -7.16 5.09
N PRO A 26 8.88 -6.00 5.03
CA PRO A 26 8.88 -5.06 6.14
C PRO A 26 7.44 -4.57 6.33
N GLY A 27 6.64 -5.29 7.12
CA GLY A 27 5.20 -5.07 7.26
C GLY A 27 4.86 -3.62 7.54
N ARG A 28 5.71 -2.96 8.34
CA ARG A 28 5.64 -1.53 8.64
C ARG A 28 5.87 -0.64 7.41
N ALA A 29 6.91 -0.88 6.62
CA ALA A 29 7.17 -0.07 5.42
C ALA A 29 6.07 -0.23 4.36
N CYS A 30 5.53 -1.44 4.21
CA CYS A 30 4.38 -1.66 3.34
C CYS A 30 3.11 -0.99 3.85
N LEU A 31 2.91 -0.95 5.17
CA LEU A 31 1.81 -0.22 5.78
C LEU A 31 1.92 1.30 5.53
N LEU A 32 3.11 1.88 5.71
CA LEU A 32 3.37 3.29 5.37
C LEU A 32 3.11 3.58 3.90
N ARG A 33 3.52 2.68 3.00
CA ARG A 33 3.19 2.79 1.58
C ARG A 33 1.67 2.79 1.35
N ALA A 34 0.94 1.90 2.02
CA ALA A 34 -0.51 1.82 1.89
C ALA A 34 -1.19 3.11 2.37
N VAL A 35 -0.75 3.69 3.49
CA VAL A 35 -1.22 4.99 4.00
C VAL A 35 -0.94 6.11 3.00
N CYS A 36 0.27 6.18 2.45
CA CYS A 36 0.60 7.21 1.47
C CYS A 36 -0.26 7.08 0.21
N GLU A 37 -0.37 5.87 -0.36
CA GLU A 37 -1.10 5.65 -1.61
C GLU A 37 -2.62 5.84 -1.44
N SER A 38 -3.21 5.50 -0.28
CA SER A 38 -4.64 5.73 0.01
C SER A 38 -4.98 7.20 0.19
N ALA A 39 -4.05 8.01 0.73
CA ALA A 39 -4.17 9.46 0.82
C ALA A 39 -3.92 10.16 -0.52
N ARG A 40 -3.06 9.57 -1.37
CA ARG A 40 -2.71 10.12 -2.68
C ARG A 40 -3.85 10.06 -3.69
N ALA A 41 -4.48 8.91 -3.81
CA ALA A 41 -5.64 8.75 -4.65
C ALA A 41 -6.73 8.17 -3.78
N HIS A 42 -7.74 8.98 -3.48
CA HIS A 42 -8.99 8.41 -3.01
C HIS A 42 -9.37 7.31 -4.01
N LEU A 43 -9.57 6.11 -3.50
CA LEU A 43 -9.87 4.93 -4.30
C LEU A 43 -11.30 5.00 -4.88
N HIS A 44 -11.78 6.18 -5.29
CA HIS A 44 -13.12 6.51 -5.74
C HIS A 44 -13.62 5.64 -6.90
N HIS A 45 -12.71 4.97 -7.61
CA HIS A 45 -13.04 4.04 -8.69
C HIS A 45 -13.50 2.66 -8.18
N ASN A 46 -13.33 2.38 -6.87
CA ASN A 46 -13.68 1.11 -6.22
C ASN A 46 -14.97 1.18 -5.39
N GLY A 47 -15.72 2.29 -5.48
CA GLY A 47 -16.95 2.52 -4.73
C GLY A 47 -16.75 2.40 -3.20
N LEU A 48 -17.71 1.79 -2.51
CA LEU A 48 -17.70 1.62 -1.05
C LEU A 48 -16.41 0.96 -0.53
N VAL A 49 -15.85 -0.01 -1.24
CA VAL A 49 -14.61 -0.65 -0.79
C VAL A 49 -13.44 0.32 -0.87
N GLY A 50 -13.40 1.17 -1.90
CA GLY A 50 -12.44 2.26 -1.99
C GLY A 50 -12.55 3.23 -0.82
N ASP A 51 -13.78 3.60 -0.45
CA ASP A 51 -14.04 4.50 0.67
C ASP A 51 -13.65 3.87 2.02
N LEU A 52 -13.96 2.58 2.23
CA LEU A 52 -13.55 1.85 3.42
C LEU A 52 -12.03 1.72 3.54
N LEU A 53 -11.35 1.42 2.43
CA LEU A 53 -9.89 1.35 2.41
C LEU A 53 -9.26 2.72 2.66
N HIS A 54 -9.85 3.79 2.14
CA HIS A 54 -9.40 5.14 2.46
C HIS A 54 -9.48 5.37 3.97
N ILE A 55 -10.65 5.16 4.59
CA ILE A 55 -10.84 5.31 6.06
C ILE A 55 -9.86 4.44 6.85
N VAL A 56 -9.71 3.15 6.52
CA VAL A 56 -8.83 2.24 7.26
C VAL A 56 -7.35 2.66 7.20
N PHE A 57 -6.92 3.32 6.12
CA PHE A 57 -5.52 3.66 5.88
C PHE A 57 -5.22 5.17 5.98
N THR A 58 -6.14 6.02 6.46
CA THR A 58 -5.87 7.43 6.74
C THR A 58 -5.96 7.72 8.24
N PRO A 59 -4.82 7.90 8.93
CA PRO A 59 -4.78 8.26 10.35
C PRO A 59 -5.67 9.46 10.72
N SER A 60 -5.81 10.45 9.84
CA SER A 60 -6.68 11.61 10.08
C SER A 60 -8.19 11.30 10.09
N SER A 61 -8.60 10.08 9.71
CA SER A 61 -9.99 9.65 9.74
C SER A 61 -10.44 9.13 11.13
N SER A 62 -9.52 9.00 12.07
CA SER A 62 -9.79 8.66 13.47
C SER A 62 -9.42 9.80 14.42
N GLU A 63 -9.78 9.66 15.69
CA GLU A 63 -9.22 10.52 16.74
C GLU A 63 -7.70 10.33 16.83
N ALA A 64 -7.01 11.34 17.37
CA ALA A 64 -5.57 11.28 17.60
C ALA A 64 -5.27 10.32 18.77
N GLU A 65 -4.72 9.16 18.42
CA GLU A 65 -4.25 8.14 19.36
C GLU A 65 -2.70 8.18 19.44
N ASP A 66 -2.11 7.35 20.31
CA ASP A 66 -0.64 7.19 20.46
C ASP A 66 -0.04 6.41 19.27
N LEU A 67 -0.21 6.95 18.06
CA LEU A 67 0.33 6.40 16.81
C LEU A 67 1.63 7.14 16.45
N ASP A 68 2.65 6.40 15.99
CA ASP A 68 3.92 7.01 15.56
C ASP A 68 3.71 8.08 14.47
N ASP A 69 4.41 9.22 14.60
CA ASP A 69 4.29 10.38 13.70
C ASP A 69 4.46 10.04 12.21
N GLU A 70 5.27 9.03 11.90
CA GLU A 70 5.55 8.63 10.52
C GLU A 70 4.32 8.16 9.73
N PHE A 71 3.26 7.72 10.42
CA PHE A 71 2.00 7.39 9.76
C PHE A 71 1.29 8.67 9.28
N TYR A 72 1.31 9.73 10.08
CA TYR A 72 0.80 11.04 9.68
C TYR A 72 1.68 11.68 8.60
N GLU A 73 3.01 11.49 8.66
CA GLU A 73 3.91 11.91 7.59
C GLU A 73 3.65 11.19 6.27
N ALA A 74 3.35 9.88 6.33
CA ALA A 74 2.98 9.10 5.15
C ALA A 74 1.66 9.58 4.55
N GLU A 75 0.66 9.85 5.38
CA GLU A 75 -0.61 10.42 4.93
C GLU A 75 -0.41 11.79 4.27
N TYR A 76 0.33 12.68 4.92
CA TYR A 76 0.68 14.00 4.37
C TYR A 76 1.41 13.88 3.03
N SER A 77 2.38 12.97 2.93
CA SER A 77 3.11 12.68 1.69
C SER A 77 2.16 12.25 0.57
N GLY A 78 1.13 11.47 0.90
CA GLY A 78 0.05 11.11 -0.01
C GLY A 78 -0.71 12.34 -0.53
N LEU A 79 -1.14 13.23 0.38
CA LEU A 79 -1.85 14.47 0.03
C LEU A 79 -1.06 15.34 -0.96
N ILE A 80 0.27 15.46 -0.76
CA ILE A 80 1.14 16.21 -1.67
C ILE A 80 1.64 15.40 -2.88
N GLN A 81 1.13 14.18 -3.07
CA GLN A 81 1.42 13.29 -4.20
C GLN A 81 2.86 12.75 -4.27
N VAL A 82 3.52 12.55 -3.13
CA VAL A 82 4.94 12.12 -3.04
C VAL A 82 5.07 10.78 -2.31
N CYS A 83 4.68 9.67 -2.96
CA CYS A 83 4.80 8.33 -2.37
C CYS A 83 6.03 7.52 -2.81
N HIS A 84 6.86 8.06 -3.71
CA HIS A 84 7.95 7.31 -4.33
C HIS A 84 8.99 6.76 -3.34
N HIS A 85 9.26 7.45 -2.23
CA HIS A 85 10.19 6.99 -1.20
C HIS A 85 9.73 5.72 -0.47
N TYR A 86 8.42 5.46 -0.41
CA TYR A 86 7.88 4.24 0.18
C TYR A 86 7.95 3.03 -0.76
N VAL A 87 8.11 3.26 -2.07
CA VAL A 87 8.21 2.20 -3.09
C VAL A 87 9.51 1.41 -2.94
N ASP A 88 10.61 2.07 -2.59
CA ASP A 88 11.92 1.43 -2.43
C ASP A 88 11.92 0.45 -1.25
N ALA A 89 11.24 0.82 -0.15
CA ALA A 89 11.13 0.00 1.05
C ALA A 89 10.04 -1.08 0.94
N CYS A 90 9.00 -0.85 0.14
CA CYS A 90 7.97 -1.84 -0.16
C CYS A 90 7.59 -1.78 -1.65
N PRO A 91 8.20 -2.60 -2.52
CA PRO A 91 7.96 -2.56 -3.96
C PRO A 91 6.55 -3.03 -4.39
N ASP A 92 5.94 -3.91 -3.59
CA ASP A 92 4.60 -4.41 -3.81
C ASP A 92 3.58 -3.48 -3.16
N ASN A 93 2.72 -2.82 -3.95
CA ASN A 93 1.66 -1.98 -3.40
C ASN A 93 0.58 -2.88 -2.76
N PRO A 94 0.36 -2.83 -1.43
CA PRO A 94 -0.66 -3.66 -0.78
C PRO A 94 -2.09 -3.36 -1.27
N LEU A 95 -2.36 -2.12 -1.70
CA LEU A 95 -3.67 -1.73 -2.20
C LEU A 95 -3.99 -2.33 -3.58
N ALA A 96 -2.97 -2.67 -4.37
CA ALA A 96 -3.16 -3.26 -5.69
C ALA A 96 -3.81 -4.64 -5.64
N TYR A 97 -3.70 -5.36 -4.51
CA TYR A 97 -4.37 -6.64 -4.33
C TYR A 97 -5.88 -6.50 -4.23
N PHE A 98 -6.37 -5.42 -3.63
CA PHE A 98 -7.81 -5.18 -3.47
C PHE A 98 -8.46 -4.71 -4.76
N SER A 99 -7.72 -3.98 -5.60
CA SER A 99 -8.18 -3.55 -6.93
C SER A 99 -8.29 -4.68 -7.96
N VAL A 100 -7.74 -5.87 -7.69
CA VAL A 100 -7.77 -7.05 -8.60
C VAL A 100 -8.85 -8.06 -8.19
N LEU A 101 -9.33 -7.98 -6.94
CA LEU A 101 -10.34 -8.89 -6.38
C LEU A 101 -11.77 -8.36 -6.48
N LEU A 102 -11.95 -7.14 -6.99
CA LEU A 102 -13.23 -6.47 -7.24
C LEU A 102 -13.29 -6.01 -8.69
#